data_AF-A0A9Q1FW81-F1
#
_entry.id   AF-A0A9Q1FW81-F1
#
_cell.length_a   1.000
_cell.length_b   1.000
_cell.length_c   1.000
_cell.angle_alpha   90.00
_cell.angle_beta   90.00
_cell.angle_gamma   90.00
#
_symmetry.space_group_name_H-M   'P 1'
#
loop_
_entity.id
_entity.type
_entity.pdbx_description
1 polymer ?
#
loop_
_entity_poly.entity_id
_entity_poly.type
_entity_poly.pdbx_seq_one_letter_code
_entity_poly.pdbx_strand_id
1 'polypeptide(L)'
;MDEAALASHMKGKKHEAAAAIASSAIPISEFMNADATNTSSNATAVSTTKKQTTLDVATKNEVIKAEILWALKIMNSHYSFKSSEDTSRLFTAMFPDSQIAARFACGESKCAYVCTFGLAPYFKRLLLAEVSQQTAYVVLFDESLNHHLQSKQMDLHVRLWDGAEVKTKYVGSEFLGHSTAVDIVKKMSKVLSEMGVKNLIQLSMDGPHVNWKAFDLTQKEMQKQVDKSLLNIGSCGLHIVHNAFRDGCKSTNWDIEHTLSSLYWLFHNCPARHEDFVTATGCSTVMLKFCGHRWIENVSVSDRALKLWPYVTTYVEMVRKGDLPDPKVKSFEAVKNSSKDPLFIPKVMIFNSIAREIAPFLTLYQTDKPMLPFLGEDMFQLMKGLMGRFCKEKPLKEATSILKLLHIPLQDSSLHKDATKINLGFSAETCLNQLKSTNNISERQALELKMECKTFVITILGKLQNKAPVNHQLVRSMRCLDPRCMAESKEVCLAQMKRMLHHLVGANHVEESACDDILREFGEFCDFAALQVSFREFDP
;
A
#
# COMPACT_ATOMS: atom_id res chain seq x y z
N MET A 1 16.11 -21.17 9.57
CA MET A 1 16.04 -21.03 11.05
C MET A 1 16.13 -22.41 11.63
N ASP A 2 16.94 -22.63 12.66
CA ASP A 2 16.83 -23.83 13.47
C ASP A 2 15.74 -23.59 14.53
N GLU A 3 14.47 -23.57 14.07
CA GLU A 3 13.28 -23.27 14.89
C GLU A 3 13.23 -24.13 16.16
N ALA A 4 13.82 -25.33 16.11
CA ALA A 4 13.92 -26.25 17.23
C ALA A 4 14.68 -25.67 18.43
N ALA A 5 15.77 -24.95 18.21
CA ALA A 5 16.57 -24.36 19.28
C ALA A 5 15.84 -23.21 19.98
N LEU A 6 15.17 -22.35 19.20
CA LEU A 6 14.38 -21.24 19.71
C LEU A 6 13.14 -21.74 20.46
N ALA A 7 12.43 -22.72 19.89
CA ALA A 7 11.27 -23.36 20.51
C ALA A 7 11.62 -24.13 21.80
N SER A 8 12.82 -24.74 21.86
CA SER A 8 13.34 -25.37 23.08
C SER A 8 13.60 -24.35 24.18
N HIS A 9 14.20 -23.20 23.82
CA HIS A 9 14.46 -22.11 24.78
C HIS A 9 13.19 -21.50 25.38
N MET A 10 12.10 -21.40 24.60
CA MET A 10 10.79 -20.94 25.08
C MET A 10 10.23 -21.81 26.21
N LYS A 11 10.52 -23.12 26.19
CA LYS A 11 10.08 -24.10 27.21
C LYS A 11 11.00 -24.16 28.42
N GLY A 12 12.02 -23.31 28.49
CA GLY A 12 12.97 -23.27 29.59
C GLY A 12 12.39 -22.53 30.79
N LYS A 13 12.50 -23.11 31.99
CA LYS A 13 12.03 -22.51 33.26
C LYS A 13 12.46 -21.05 33.50
N LYS A 14 13.65 -20.66 33.01
CA LYS A 14 14.15 -19.28 33.10
C LYS A 14 13.37 -18.32 32.21
N HIS A 15 13.02 -18.75 31.00
CA HIS A 15 12.20 -17.97 30.09
C HIS A 15 10.77 -17.85 30.64
N GLU A 16 10.18 -18.96 31.09
CA GLU A 16 8.84 -18.98 31.69
C GLU A 16 8.74 -18.02 32.90
N ALA A 17 9.73 -18.04 33.80
CA ALA A 17 9.77 -17.12 34.94
C ALA A 17 9.88 -15.64 34.52
N ALA A 18 10.67 -15.33 33.49
CA ALA A 18 10.81 -13.96 32.99
C ALA A 18 9.58 -13.50 32.18
N ALA A 19 8.96 -14.40 31.41
CA ALA A 19 7.77 -14.15 30.64
C ALA A 19 6.55 -13.92 31.54
N ALA A 20 6.39 -14.70 32.62
CA ALA A 20 5.31 -14.54 33.60
C ALA A 20 5.31 -13.15 34.28
N ILE A 21 6.48 -12.54 34.46
CA ILE A 21 6.63 -11.18 34.99
C ILE A 21 6.22 -10.12 33.94
N ALA A 22 6.34 -10.42 32.65
CA ALA A 22 5.98 -9.53 31.55
C ALA A 22 4.54 -9.72 31.05
N SER A 23 3.90 -10.85 31.36
CA SER A 23 2.62 -11.29 30.79
C SER A 23 1.45 -11.23 31.77
N SER A 24 1.40 -10.26 32.70
CA SER A 24 0.17 -10.00 33.46
C SER A 24 -0.90 -9.38 32.53
N ALA A 25 -1.34 -10.16 31.55
CA ALA A 25 -2.52 -9.93 30.75
C ALA A 25 -3.63 -10.78 31.38
N ILE A 26 -4.69 -10.11 31.80
CA ILE A 26 -5.87 -10.76 32.38
C ILE A 26 -6.49 -11.67 31.30
N PRO A 27 -6.76 -12.95 31.58
CA PRO A 27 -7.47 -13.83 30.65
C PRO A 27 -8.86 -13.27 30.32
N ILE A 28 -9.27 -13.33 29.04
CA ILE A 28 -10.58 -12.85 28.56
C ILE A 28 -11.77 -13.42 29.37
N SER A 29 -11.62 -14.61 29.96
CA SER A 29 -12.63 -15.22 30.82
C SER A 29 -12.86 -14.49 32.16
N GLU A 30 -11.88 -13.74 32.65
CA GLU A 30 -11.99 -12.95 33.90
C GLU A 30 -12.61 -11.57 33.67
N PHE A 31 -12.62 -11.07 32.44
CA PHE A 31 -13.35 -9.84 32.06
C PHE A 31 -14.88 -10.02 32.12
N MET A 32 -15.36 -11.26 32.03
CA MET A 32 -16.79 -11.58 31.99
C MET A 32 -17.43 -11.75 33.37
N ASN A 33 -16.63 -11.86 34.44
CA ASN A 33 -17.14 -12.15 35.79
C ASN A 33 -16.19 -11.61 36.87
N ALA A 34 -16.27 -10.32 37.23
CA ALA A 34 -15.90 -9.88 38.58
C ALA A 34 -16.36 -8.44 38.84
N ASP A 35 -17.44 -8.36 39.62
CA ASP A 35 -17.65 -7.27 40.56
C ASP A 35 -16.50 -7.23 41.58
N ALA A 36 -16.22 -6.03 42.06
CA ALA A 36 -15.15 -5.72 42.99
C ALA A 36 -15.15 -6.61 44.24
N THR A 37 -13.99 -7.14 44.63
CA THR A 37 -13.59 -7.23 46.04
C THR A 37 -12.09 -7.43 46.20
N ASN A 38 -11.52 -6.61 47.08
CA ASN A 38 -10.17 -6.67 47.59
C ASN A 38 -9.82 -8.04 48.19
N THR A 39 -8.60 -8.52 47.96
CA THR A 39 -7.90 -9.29 49.01
C THR A 39 -6.38 -9.22 48.86
N SER A 40 -5.78 -8.72 49.93
CA SER A 40 -4.37 -8.79 50.30
C SER A 40 -3.88 -10.23 50.47
N SER A 41 -2.65 -10.53 50.05
CA SER A 41 -1.84 -11.56 50.74
C SER A 41 -0.33 -11.38 50.54
N ASN A 42 0.27 -10.96 51.66
CA ASN A 42 1.54 -11.35 52.28
C ASN A 42 2.70 -11.90 51.44
N ALA A 43 3.81 -11.17 51.57
CA ALA A 43 5.17 -11.60 51.33
C ALA A 43 5.73 -12.49 52.46
N THR A 44 6.42 -13.55 52.08
CA THR A 44 7.46 -14.25 52.87
C THR A 44 8.39 -14.91 51.83
N ALA A 45 9.60 -14.42 51.57
CA ALA A 45 10.84 -14.42 52.37
C ALA A 45 11.82 -15.55 51.94
N VAL A 46 12.84 -15.10 51.21
CA VAL A 46 14.26 -15.48 51.25
C VAL A 46 14.69 -16.90 50.86
N SER A 47 15.44 -16.98 49.75
CA SER A 47 16.47 -17.99 49.50
C SER A 47 17.74 -17.32 48.97
N THR A 48 18.71 -17.16 49.87
CA THR A 48 20.19 -17.06 49.69
C THR A 48 20.75 -16.75 48.30
N THR A 49 21.20 -15.51 48.09
CA THR A 49 22.02 -15.10 46.94
C THR A 49 23.48 -14.85 47.36
N LYS A 50 24.43 -15.53 46.70
CA LYS A 50 25.86 -15.24 46.77
C LYS A 50 26.11 -13.77 46.39
N LYS A 51 26.87 -13.04 47.21
CA LYS A 51 27.28 -11.65 46.93
C LYS A 51 28.11 -11.59 45.65
N GLN A 52 27.51 -11.12 44.55
CA GLN A 52 28.23 -10.62 43.38
C GLN A 52 28.79 -9.22 43.71
N THR A 53 30.04 -8.96 43.39
CA THR A 53 30.68 -7.64 43.55
C THR A 53 30.04 -6.63 42.59
N THR A 54 29.94 -5.37 43.01
CA THR A 54 29.30 -4.28 42.24
C THR A 54 29.94 -4.05 40.86
N LEU A 55 31.25 -4.26 40.75
CA LEU A 55 32.01 -4.14 39.49
C LEU A 55 31.63 -5.23 38.47
N ASP A 56 31.46 -6.49 38.91
CA ASP A 56 31.06 -7.59 38.02
C ASP A 56 29.63 -7.43 37.49
N VAL A 57 28.74 -6.86 38.29
CA VAL A 57 27.37 -6.51 37.86
C VAL A 57 27.39 -5.40 36.81
N ALA A 58 28.22 -4.36 37.01
CA ALA A 58 28.37 -3.27 36.06
C ALA A 58 28.96 -3.74 34.71
N THR A 59 30.02 -4.56 34.72
CA THR A 59 30.59 -5.13 33.49
C THR A 59 29.60 -6.05 32.78
N LYS A 60 28.82 -6.85 33.52
CA LYS A 60 27.76 -7.69 32.95
C LYS A 60 26.68 -6.87 32.25
N ASN A 61 26.30 -5.72 32.81
CA ASN A 61 25.33 -4.80 32.20
C ASN A 61 25.87 -4.18 30.90
N GLU A 62 27.14 -3.77 30.87
CA GLU A 62 27.77 -3.23 29.65
C GLU A 62 27.94 -4.28 28.55
N VAL A 63 28.21 -5.55 28.90
CA VAL A 63 28.21 -6.66 27.93
C VAL A 63 26.82 -6.85 27.34
N ILE A 64 25.76 -6.93 28.15
CA ILE A 64 24.38 -7.08 27.65
C ILE A 64 24.01 -5.90 26.74
N LYS A 65 24.39 -4.67 27.11
CA LYS A 65 24.18 -3.48 26.29
C LYS A 65 24.90 -3.60 24.94
N ALA A 66 26.15 -4.06 24.91
CA ALA A 66 26.86 -4.30 23.66
C ALA A 66 26.16 -5.35 22.78
N GLU A 67 25.65 -6.43 23.37
CA GLU A 67 24.90 -7.47 22.66
C GLU A 67 23.57 -6.96 22.11
N ILE A 68 22.87 -6.08 22.85
CA ILE A 68 21.66 -5.40 22.38
C ILE A 68 21.98 -4.45 21.23
N LEU A 69 23.05 -3.65 21.33
CA LEU A 69 23.49 -2.77 20.25
C LEU A 69 23.83 -3.54 18.98
N TRP A 70 24.48 -4.71 19.12
CA TRP A 70 24.74 -5.61 18.01
C TRP A 70 23.45 -6.14 17.39
N ALA A 71 22.50 -6.61 18.20
CA ALA A 71 21.20 -7.09 17.73
C ALA A 71 20.41 -5.99 16.98
N LEU A 72 20.41 -4.75 17.51
CA LEU A 72 19.83 -3.58 16.84
C LEU A 72 20.52 -3.28 15.51
N LYS A 73 21.85 -3.38 15.45
CA LYS A 73 22.63 -3.22 14.21
C LYS A 73 22.27 -4.28 13.17
N ILE A 74 22.17 -5.54 13.58
CA ILE A 74 21.76 -6.66 12.73
C ILE A 74 20.39 -6.37 12.09
N MET A 75 19.41 -5.95 12.90
CA MET A 75 18.06 -5.62 12.41
C MET A 75 18.07 -4.39 11.50
N ASN A 76 18.68 -3.29 11.94
CA ASN A 76 18.67 -2.01 11.21
C ASN A 76 19.44 -2.06 9.88
N SER A 77 20.39 -2.99 9.74
CA SER A 77 21.15 -3.20 8.50
C SER A 77 20.69 -4.43 7.71
N HIS A 78 19.57 -5.03 8.08
CA HIS A 78 18.99 -6.21 7.41
C HIS A 78 19.97 -7.39 7.28
N TYR A 79 20.83 -7.58 8.28
CA TYR A 79 21.74 -8.71 8.32
C TYR A 79 21.00 -9.98 8.74
N SER A 80 21.44 -11.11 8.20
CA SER A 80 21.01 -12.41 8.70
C SER A 80 21.48 -12.57 10.15
N PHE A 81 20.72 -13.25 11.00
CA PHE A 81 21.22 -13.65 12.33
C PHE A 81 22.50 -14.49 12.24
N LYS A 82 22.68 -15.22 11.12
CA LYS A 82 23.89 -15.96 10.80
C LYS A 82 25.13 -15.07 10.71
N SER A 83 24.98 -13.78 10.40
CA SER A 83 26.08 -12.81 10.46
C SER A 83 26.62 -12.60 11.88
N SER A 84 25.97 -13.16 12.90
CA SER A 84 26.48 -13.18 14.28
C SER A 84 27.36 -14.39 14.59
N GLU A 85 27.50 -15.36 13.68
CA GLU A 85 28.46 -16.48 13.82
C GLU A 85 29.89 -15.94 14.00
N ASP A 86 30.64 -16.57 14.91
CA ASP A 86 32.04 -16.24 15.26
C ASP A 86 32.33 -14.80 15.72
N THR A 87 31.32 -13.93 15.85
CA THR A 87 31.50 -12.52 16.28
C THR A 87 32.22 -12.37 17.62
N SER A 88 31.97 -13.27 18.58
CA SER A 88 32.68 -13.31 19.86
C SER A 88 34.19 -13.46 19.70
N ARG A 89 34.63 -14.37 18.82
CA ARG A 89 36.05 -14.60 18.55
C ARG A 89 36.65 -13.41 17.82
N LEU A 90 35.92 -12.90 16.81
CA LEU A 90 36.33 -11.75 16.03
C LEU A 90 36.52 -10.51 16.93
N PHE A 91 35.55 -10.17 17.77
CA PHE A 91 35.65 -9.00 18.65
C PHE A 91 36.74 -9.15 19.69
N THR A 92 36.95 -10.36 20.23
CA THR A 92 38.08 -10.61 21.14
C THR A 92 39.42 -10.39 20.45
N ALA A 93 39.55 -10.79 19.18
CA ALA A 93 40.78 -10.58 18.40
C ALA A 93 40.99 -9.11 17.99
N MET A 94 39.90 -8.40 17.65
CA MET A 94 39.96 -6.98 17.25
C MET A 94 40.22 -6.05 18.44
N PHE A 95 39.75 -6.40 19.63
CA PHE A 95 39.80 -5.56 20.83
C PHE A 95 40.34 -6.34 22.05
N PRO A 96 41.63 -6.73 22.04
CA PRO A 96 42.20 -7.64 23.04
C PRO A 96 42.27 -7.06 24.46
N ASP A 97 42.22 -5.73 24.60
CA ASP A 97 42.23 -5.00 25.87
C ASP A 97 40.83 -4.77 26.45
N SER A 98 39.77 -5.07 25.69
CA SER A 98 38.38 -4.81 26.08
C SER A 98 37.77 -5.96 26.88
N GLN A 99 37.46 -5.69 28.15
CA GLN A 99 36.70 -6.61 29.01
C GLN A 99 35.28 -6.90 28.48
N ILE A 100 34.70 -5.97 27.72
CA ILE A 100 33.40 -6.15 27.08
C ILE A 100 33.53 -7.13 25.92
N ALA A 101 34.50 -6.91 25.02
CA ALA A 101 34.72 -7.77 23.85
C ALA A 101 35.08 -9.21 24.26
N ALA A 102 35.95 -9.36 25.26
CA ALA A 102 36.35 -10.67 25.80
C ALA A 102 35.17 -11.49 26.37
N ARG A 103 34.09 -10.83 26.80
CA ARG A 103 32.89 -11.46 27.37
C ARG A 103 31.68 -11.41 26.44
N PHE A 104 31.81 -10.81 25.26
CA PHE A 104 30.73 -10.69 24.30
C PHE A 104 30.35 -12.07 23.75
N ALA A 105 29.10 -12.46 23.89
CA ALA A 105 28.65 -13.82 23.58
C ALA A 105 27.33 -13.82 22.79
N CYS A 106 27.20 -12.96 21.77
CA CYS A 106 25.99 -12.85 20.94
C CYS A 106 26.14 -13.58 19.60
N GLY A 107 26.17 -14.91 19.64
CA GLY A 107 26.07 -15.74 18.44
C GLY A 107 24.66 -15.76 17.83
N GLU A 108 24.47 -16.43 16.69
CA GLU A 108 23.21 -16.50 15.94
C GLU A 108 21.99 -16.71 16.85
N SER A 109 21.97 -17.80 17.63
CA SER A 109 20.81 -18.17 18.44
C SER A 109 20.51 -17.15 19.54
N LYS A 110 21.54 -16.55 20.15
CA LYS A 110 21.36 -15.52 21.18
C LYS A 110 20.87 -14.21 20.56
N CYS A 111 21.41 -13.82 19.41
CA CYS A 111 20.97 -12.65 18.66
C CYS A 111 19.48 -12.78 18.30
N ALA A 112 19.09 -13.92 17.72
CA ALA A 112 17.69 -14.22 17.44
C ALA A 112 16.81 -14.17 18.71
N TYR A 113 17.25 -14.81 19.80
CA TYR A 113 16.52 -14.79 21.07
C TYR A 113 16.34 -13.37 21.63
N VAL A 114 17.40 -12.55 21.63
CA VAL A 114 17.35 -11.14 22.09
C VAL A 114 16.38 -10.34 21.24
N CYS A 115 16.41 -10.50 19.91
CA CYS A 115 15.46 -9.82 19.02
C CYS A 115 14.01 -10.26 19.29
N THR A 116 13.74 -11.57 19.33
CA THR A 116 12.38 -12.12 19.38
C THR A 116 11.73 -12.01 20.76
N PHE A 117 12.48 -12.25 21.85
CA PHE A 117 11.92 -12.32 23.20
C PHE A 117 12.35 -11.18 24.13
N GLY A 118 13.34 -10.38 23.72
CA GLY A 118 13.76 -9.18 24.44
C GLY A 118 13.21 -7.92 23.79
N LEU A 119 13.74 -7.59 22.61
CA LEU A 119 13.50 -6.32 21.93
C LEU A 119 12.09 -6.22 21.36
N ALA A 120 11.59 -7.24 20.64
CA ALA A 120 10.26 -7.18 20.03
C ALA A 120 9.14 -6.97 21.06
N PRO A 121 9.05 -7.71 22.19
CA PRO A 121 8.04 -7.44 23.21
C PRO A 121 8.20 -6.07 23.89
N TYR A 122 9.43 -5.56 24.02
CA TYR A 122 9.69 -4.23 24.55
C TYR A 122 9.14 -3.14 23.62
N PHE A 123 9.48 -3.17 22.33
CA PHE A 123 8.98 -2.21 21.36
C PHE A 123 7.47 -2.33 21.14
N LYS A 124 6.91 -3.54 21.16
CA LYS A 124 5.46 -3.75 21.11
C LYS A 124 4.77 -3.06 22.29
N ARG A 125 5.31 -3.18 23.50
CA ARG A 125 4.76 -2.51 24.69
C ARG A 125 4.82 -0.98 24.58
N LEU A 126 5.92 -0.43 24.07
CA LEU A 126 6.03 1.01 23.83
C LEU A 126 4.96 1.48 22.82
N LEU A 127 4.75 0.72 21.75
CA LEU A 127 3.72 1.02 20.76
C LEU A 127 2.31 0.96 21.37
N LEU A 128 2.00 -0.07 22.15
CA LEU A 128 0.70 -0.18 22.81
C LEU A 128 0.46 0.94 23.81
N ALA A 129 1.49 1.34 24.57
CA ALA A 129 1.40 2.48 25.48
C ALA A 129 1.12 3.78 24.71
N GLU A 130 1.78 4.00 23.58
CA GLU A 130 1.52 5.15 22.71
C GLU A 130 0.10 5.14 22.14
N VAL A 131 -0.38 4.00 21.65
CA VAL A 131 -1.77 3.83 21.18
C VAL A 131 -2.78 4.16 22.28
N SER A 132 -2.53 3.71 23.51
CA SER A 132 -3.44 3.94 24.64
C SER A 132 -3.58 5.41 25.02
N GLN A 133 -2.60 6.25 24.66
CA GLN A 133 -2.60 7.70 24.90
C GLN A 133 -3.29 8.48 23.78
N GLN A 134 -3.60 7.86 22.66
CA GLN A 134 -4.25 8.53 21.53
C GLN A 134 -5.72 8.79 21.82
N THR A 135 -6.19 9.99 21.45
CA THR A 135 -7.63 10.31 21.43
C THR A 135 -8.35 9.61 20.28
N ALA A 136 -7.64 9.35 19.19
CA ALA A 136 -8.12 8.62 18.03
C ALA A 136 -6.96 7.89 17.33
N TYR A 137 -7.24 6.70 16.79
CA TYR A 137 -6.30 6.01 15.92
C TYR A 137 -7.02 5.21 14.83
N VAL A 138 -6.24 4.87 13.80
CA VAL A 138 -6.67 4.06 12.68
C VAL A 138 -5.92 2.74 12.69
N VAL A 139 -6.61 1.64 12.40
CA VAL A 139 -5.97 0.34 12.12
C VAL A 139 -5.97 0.11 10.62
N LEU A 140 -4.84 -0.35 10.10
CA LEU A 140 -4.71 -0.76 8.72
C LEU A 140 -4.37 -2.24 8.70
N PHE A 141 -5.00 -3.00 7.81
CA PHE A 141 -4.59 -4.37 7.57
C PHE A 141 -4.43 -4.64 6.09
N ASP A 142 -3.42 -5.47 5.77
CA ASP A 142 -3.16 -5.95 4.42
C ASP A 142 -2.87 -7.44 4.44
N GLU A 143 -3.25 -8.11 3.37
CA GLU A 143 -3.22 -9.55 3.27
C GLU A 143 -2.35 -10.00 2.09
N SER A 144 -1.31 -10.78 2.37
CA SER A 144 -0.38 -11.26 1.35
C SER A 144 -0.06 -12.75 1.50
N LEU A 145 0.43 -13.38 0.43
CA LEU A 145 0.96 -14.74 0.50
C LEU A 145 2.40 -14.68 0.99
N ASN A 146 2.69 -15.31 2.12
CA ASN A 146 4.06 -15.55 2.54
C ASN A 146 4.63 -16.73 1.73
N HIS A 147 5.50 -16.43 0.75
CA HIS A 147 6.06 -17.43 -0.16
C HIS A 147 6.95 -18.48 0.52
N HIS A 148 7.55 -18.16 1.67
CA HIS A 148 8.39 -19.13 2.39
C HIS A 148 7.53 -20.11 3.19
N LEU A 149 6.55 -19.59 3.94
CA LEU A 149 5.69 -20.39 4.80
C LEU A 149 4.48 -20.99 4.08
N GLN A 150 4.23 -20.60 2.83
CA GLN A 150 3.06 -21.01 2.04
C GLN A 150 1.73 -20.76 2.78
N SER A 151 1.67 -19.69 3.57
CA SER A 151 0.51 -19.29 4.36
C SER A 151 0.13 -17.85 4.03
N LYS A 152 -1.16 -17.53 4.15
CA LYS A 152 -1.61 -16.15 4.09
C LYS A 152 -1.16 -15.44 5.36
N GLN A 153 -0.58 -14.25 5.20
CA GLN A 153 -0.13 -13.38 6.27
C GLN A 153 -0.98 -12.12 6.23
N MET A 154 -1.56 -11.77 7.37
CA MET A 154 -2.26 -10.52 7.59
C MET A 154 -1.37 -9.61 8.42
N ASP A 155 -0.85 -8.56 7.80
CA ASP A 155 -0.06 -7.53 8.47
C ASP A 155 -1.00 -6.47 9.06
N LEU A 156 -0.71 -6.04 10.28
CA LEU A 156 -1.47 -5.02 11.01
C LEU A 156 -0.59 -3.82 11.31
N HIS A 157 -1.10 -2.65 10.96
CA HIS A 157 -0.49 -1.36 11.24
C HIS A 157 -1.47 -0.48 12.00
N VAL A 158 -0.92 0.49 12.71
CA VAL A 158 -1.68 1.58 13.33
C VAL A 158 -1.20 2.91 12.80
N ARG A 159 -2.12 3.84 12.61
CA ARG A 159 -1.82 5.22 12.26
C ARG A 159 -2.28 6.15 13.38
N LEU A 160 -1.33 6.94 13.87
CA LEU A 160 -1.40 7.69 15.12
C LEU A 160 -0.90 9.13 14.89
N TRP A 161 -1.27 10.04 15.78
CA TRP A 161 -0.71 11.39 15.85
C TRP A 161 0.39 11.40 16.91
N ASP A 162 1.59 11.86 16.55
CA ASP A 162 2.73 11.85 17.49
C ASP A 162 2.98 13.21 18.17
N GLY A 163 2.14 14.21 17.90
CA GLY A 163 2.30 15.59 18.36
C GLY A 163 2.71 16.59 17.27
N ALA A 164 3.31 16.11 16.18
CA ALA A 164 3.77 16.96 15.07
C ALA A 164 3.40 16.40 13.69
N GLU A 165 3.37 15.07 13.54
CA GLU A 165 3.09 14.38 12.30
C GLU A 165 2.23 13.13 12.50
N VAL A 166 1.65 12.65 11.40
CA VAL A 166 0.92 11.38 11.38
C VAL A 166 1.92 10.26 11.10
N LYS A 167 1.96 9.25 11.97
CA LYS A 167 2.87 8.11 11.84
C LYS A 167 2.11 6.81 11.64
N THR A 168 2.55 6.01 10.67
CA THR A 168 2.13 4.62 10.52
C THR A 168 3.17 3.71 11.17
N LYS A 169 2.75 2.89 12.12
CA LYS A 169 3.62 1.96 12.86
C LYS A 169 3.13 0.53 12.68
N TYR A 170 4.06 -0.39 12.46
CA TYR A 170 3.77 -1.81 12.36
C TYR A 170 3.47 -2.38 13.74
N VAL A 171 2.35 -3.09 13.88
CA VAL A 171 1.95 -3.73 15.13
C VAL A 171 2.44 -5.18 15.18
N GLY A 172 2.31 -5.88 14.05
CA GLY A 172 2.62 -7.30 13.95
C GLY A 172 1.87 -7.95 12.80
N SER A 173 1.95 -9.28 12.73
CA SER A 173 1.26 -10.07 11.74
C SER A 173 0.60 -11.31 12.33
N GLU A 174 -0.43 -11.77 11.64
CA GLU A 174 -1.16 -12.98 11.96
C GLU A 174 -1.19 -13.89 10.73
N PHE A 175 -0.82 -15.15 10.93
CA PHE A 175 -0.97 -16.16 9.88
C PHE A 175 -2.40 -16.71 9.85
N LEU A 176 -2.91 -16.83 8.63
CA LEU A 176 -4.25 -17.29 8.28
C LEU A 176 -4.12 -18.52 7.38
N GLY A 177 -4.73 -19.64 7.80
CA GLY A 177 -4.94 -20.81 6.94
C GLY A 177 -6.14 -20.56 6.02
N HIS A 178 -7.31 -20.39 6.63
CA HIS A 178 -8.48 -19.81 5.97
C HIS A 178 -8.56 -18.30 6.22
N SER A 179 -9.11 -17.58 5.25
CA SER A 179 -9.28 -16.13 5.29
C SER A 179 -10.70 -15.72 4.98
N THR A 180 -11.66 -16.35 5.67
CA THR A 180 -13.03 -15.82 5.69
C THR A 180 -13.06 -14.53 6.50
N ALA A 181 -14.14 -13.74 6.34
CA ALA A 181 -14.31 -12.51 7.11
C ALA A 181 -14.29 -12.76 8.63
N VAL A 182 -14.81 -13.90 9.08
CA VAL A 182 -14.80 -14.30 10.49
C VAL A 182 -13.38 -14.63 10.96
N ASP A 183 -12.57 -15.29 10.13
CA ASP A 183 -11.17 -15.60 10.46
C ASP A 183 -10.34 -14.32 10.60
N ILE A 184 -10.51 -13.38 9.66
CA ILE A 184 -9.85 -12.07 9.67
C ILE A 184 -10.19 -11.32 10.96
N VAL A 185 -11.50 -11.17 11.25
CA VAL A 185 -11.96 -10.48 12.47
C VAL A 185 -11.43 -11.18 13.71
N LYS A 186 -11.49 -12.51 13.79
CA LYS A 186 -10.98 -13.26 14.94
C LYS A 186 -9.50 -12.98 15.21
N LYS A 187 -8.65 -12.92 14.19
CA LYS A 187 -7.23 -12.60 14.35
C LYS A 187 -7.02 -11.13 14.70
N MET A 188 -7.70 -10.22 14.01
CA MET A 188 -7.62 -8.78 14.27
C MET A 188 -8.08 -8.44 15.70
N SER A 189 -9.14 -9.08 16.20
CA SER A 189 -9.66 -8.89 17.57
C SER A 189 -8.63 -9.22 18.64
N LYS A 190 -7.70 -10.15 18.40
CA LYS A 190 -6.60 -10.41 19.36
C LYS A 190 -5.73 -9.18 19.54
N VAL A 191 -5.36 -8.53 18.44
CA VAL A 191 -4.53 -7.32 18.47
C VAL A 191 -5.32 -6.14 19.03
N LEU A 192 -6.58 -5.99 18.63
CA LEU A 192 -7.46 -4.95 19.17
C LEU A 192 -7.70 -5.11 20.68
N SER A 193 -7.69 -6.33 21.22
CA SER A 193 -7.83 -6.54 22.67
C SER A 193 -6.65 -5.99 23.47
N GLU A 194 -5.44 -5.95 22.88
CA GLU A 194 -4.25 -5.37 23.51
C GLU A 194 -4.23 -3.83 23.38
N MET A 195 -4.80 -3.29 22.31
CA MET A 195 -4.81 -1.84 22.04
C MET A 195 -6.00 -1.11 22.66
N GLY A 196 -7.07 -1.84 23.01
CA GLY A 196 -8.39 -1.26 23.22
C GLY A 196 -9.07 -0.94 21.90
N VAL A 197 -10.35 -0.52 21.97
CA VAL A 197 -11.14 -0.16 20.77
C VAL A 197 -11.88 1.17 20.91
N LYS A 198 -11.92 1.76 22.11
CA LYS A 198 -12.65 3.00 22.43
C LYS A 198 -12.32 4.18 21.50
N ASN A 199 -11.06 4.26 21.08
CA ASN A 199 -10.52 5.35 20.28
C ASN A 199 -10.23 4.91 18.82
N LEU A 200 -10.66 3.71 18.42
CA LEU A 200 -10.59 3.27 17.02
C LEU A 200 -11.63 4.03 16.20
N ILE A 201 -11.18 4.84 15.23
CA ILE A 201 -12.08 5.63 14.39
C ILE A 201 -12.31 5.01 13.01
N GLN A 202 -11.38 4.23 12.49
CA GLN A 202 -11.44 3.69 11.13
C GLN A 202 -10.58 2.44 10.93
N LEU A 203 -11.01 1.60 9.98
CA LEU A 203 -10.26 0.45 9.47
C LEU A 203 -9.89 0.67 8.00
N SER A 204 -8.60 0.78 7.70
CA SER A 204 -8.07 0.90 6.34
C SER A 204 -7.73 -0.47 5.77
N MET A 205 -8.27 -0.77 4.60
CA MET A 205 -8.17 -2.08 3.95
C MET A 205 -8.29 -1.96 2.43
N ASP A 206 -7.90 -3.00 1.70
CA ASP A 206 -8.22 -3.13 0.27
C ASP A 206 -9.72 -3.50 0.05
N GLY A 207 -10.12 -3.68 -1.21
CA GLY A 207 -11.53 -3.74 -1.61
C GLY A 207 -12.20 -5.09 -1.90
N PRO A 208 -11.67 -6.28 -1.53
CA PRO A 208 -12.37 -7.54 -1.79
C PRO A 208 -13.60 -7.68 -0.89
N HIS A 209 -14.58 -8.44 -1.35
CA HIS A 209 -15.84 -8.63 -0.62
C HIS A 209 -15.66 -9.19 0.80
N VAL A 210 -14.63 -10.01 0.99
CA VAL A 210 -14.31 -10.59 2.31
C VAL A 210 -13.87 -9.53 3.32
N ASN A 211 -13.13 -8.51 2.87
CA ASN A 211 -12.64 -7.43 3.74
C ASN A 211 -13.76 -6.43 4.06
N TRP A 212 -14.62 -6.13 3.09
CA TRP A 212 -15.87 -5.42 3.35
C TRP A 212 -16.74 -6.13 4.39
N LYS A 213 -16.85 -7.46 4.30
CA LYS A 213 -17.59 -8.23 5.31
C LYS A 213 -16.91 -8.21 6.67
N ALA A 214 -15.57 -8.21 6.73
CA ALA A 214 -14.81 -8.09 7.97
C ALA A 214 -15.00 -6.69 8.62
N PHE A 215 -15.04 -5.64 7.81
CA PHE A 215 -15.37 -4.28 8.25
C PHE A 215 -16.78 -4.24 8.88
N ASP A 216 -17.80 -4.77 8.20
CA ASP A 216 -19.17 -4.79 8.72
C ASP A 216 -19.27 -5.54 10.06
N LEU A 217 -18.56 -6.66 10.19
CA LEU A 217 -18.52 -7.45 11.43
C LEU A 217 -17.83 -6.67 12.55
N THR A 218 -16.71 -5.99 12.25
CA THR A 218 -15.97 -5.19 13.24
C THR A 218 -16.77 -3.96 13.66
N GLN A 219 -17.44 -3.28 12.73
CA GLN A 219 -18.33 -2.16 13.03
C GLN A 219 -19.47 -2.58 13.97
N LYS A 220 -20.08 -3.75 13.75
CA LYS A 220 -21.13 -4.26 14.65
C LYS A 220 -20.62 -4.52 16.04
N GLU A 221 -19.40 -5.03 16.16
CA GLU A 221 -18.76 -5.24 17.46
C GLU A 221 -18.44 -3.91 18.14
N MET A 222 -17.97 -2.93 17.38
CA MET A 222 -17.69 -1.58 17.87
C MET A 222 -18.92 -0.90 18.45
N GLN A 223 -20.06 -1.00 17.76
CA GLN A 223 -21.32 -0.44 18.25
C GLN A 223 -21.76 -1.10 19.55
N LYS A 224 -21.54 -2.41 19.72
CA LYS A 224 -21.90 -3.12 20.95
C LYS A 224 -20.99 -2.79 22.12
N GLN A 225 -19.68 -2.65 21.89
CA GLN A 225 -18.71 -2.50 22.97
C GLN A 225 -18.58 -1.06 23.48
N VAL A 226 -18.67 -0.07 22.59
CA VAL A 226 -18.38 1.33 22.94
C VAL A 226 -19.39 2.33 22.36
N ASP A 227 -20.49 1.84 21.78
CA ASP A 227 -21.54 2.66 21.19
C ASP A 227 -21.04 3.65 20.11
N LYS A 228 -20.02 3.23 19.34
CA LYS A 228 -19.46 4.00 18.22
C LYS A 228 -19.47 3.19 16.94
N SER A 229 -19.57 3.91 15.81
CA SER A 229 -19.44 3.34 14.47
C SER A 229 -18.11 3.72 13.84
N LEU A 230 -17.54 2.82 13.03
CA LEU A 230 -16.33 3.10 12.25
C LEU A 230 -16.64 4.09 11.11
N LEU A 231 -15.74 5.02 10.86
CA LEU A 231 -15.83 5.94 9.72
C LEU A 231 -15.54 5.19 8.43
N ASN A 232 -16.47 5.21 7.49
CA ASN A 232 -16.31 4.58 6.19
C ASN A 232 -15.91 5.59 5.11
N ILE A 233 -14.65 5.55 4.70
CA ILE A 233 -14.07 6.35 3.63
C ILE A 233 -13.85 5.56 2.33
N GLY A 234 -14.37 4.34 2.24
CA GLY A 234 -14.09 3.42 1.14
C GLY A 234 -12.92 2.48 1.42
N SER A 235 -12.64 1.61 0.46
CA SER A 235 -11.42 0.77 0.43
C SER A 235 -10.26 1.51 -0.23
N CYS A 236 -9.07 0.92 -0.21
CA CYS A 236 -7.86 1.46 -0.84
C CYS A 236 -8.09 1.96 -2.27
N GLY A 237 -7.95 3.29 -2.46
CA GLY A 237 -8.12 3.95 -3.76
C GLY A 237 -7.12 3.49 -4.82
N LEU A 238 -5.88 3.18 -4.42
CA LEU A 238 -4.83 2.72 -5.33
C LEU A 238 -5.18 1.38 -6.00
N HIS A 239 -5.70 0.43 -5.21
CA HIS A 239 -6.19 -0.85 -5.73
C HIS A 239 -7.34 -0.66 -6.70
N ILE A 240 -8.26 0.27 -6.41
CA ILE A 240 -9.38 0.59 -7.30
C ILE A 240 -8.85 1.13 -8.64
N VAL A 241 -7.90 2.05 -8.62
CA VAL A 241 -7.33 2.67 -9.81
C VAL A 241 -6.56 1.65 -10.68
N HIS A 242 -5.73 0.80 -10.06
CA HIS A 242 -5.07 -0.31 -10.77
C HIS A 242 -6.07 -1.29 -11.40
N ASN A 243 -7.09 -1.70 -10.66
CA ASN A 243 -8.12 -2.59 -11.15
C ASN A 243 -8.94 -1.95 -12.28
N ALA A 244 -9.28 -0.65 -12.16
CA ALA A 244 -10.00 0.09 -13.19
C ALA A 244 -9.20 0.14 -14.50
N PHE A 245 -7.89 0.43 -14.42
CA PHE A 245 -7.02 0.43 -15.59
C PHE A 245 -6.87 -0.95 -16.23
N ARG A 246 -6.68 -2.01 -15.41
CA ARG A 246 -6.68 -3.40 -15.90
C ARG A 246 -7.98 -3.73 -16.63
N ASP A 247 -9.12 -3.49 -15.98
CA ASP A 247 -10.43 -3.81 -16.53
C ASP A 247 -10.69 -2.99 -17.80
N GLY A 248 -10.21 -1.75 -17.84
CA GLY A 248 -10.20 -0.91 -19.04
C GLY A 248 -9.42 -1.55 -20.19
N CYS A 249 -8.19 -2.01 -19.96
CA CYS A 249 -7.42 -2.67 -21.01
C CYS A 249 -8.08 -3.99 -21.44
N LYS A 250 -8.63 -4.78 -20.50
CA LYS A 250 -9.32 -6.04 -20.78
C LYS A 250 -10.68 -5.87 -21.46
N SER A 251 -11.27 -4.67 -21.42
CA SER A 251 -12.47 -4.34 -22.22
C SER A 251 -12.16 -4.20 -23.71
N THR A 252 -10.87 -4.09 -24.05
CA THR A 252 -10.38 -4.18 -25.41
C THR A 252 -9.92 -5.60 -25.70
N ASN A 253 -9.89 -6.00 -26.96
CA ASN A 253 -9.31 -7.29 -27.39
C ASN A 253 -7.78 -7.21 -27.55
N TRP A 254 -7.11 -6.31 -26.84
CA TRP A 254 -5.67 -6.09 -27.00
C TRP A 254 -4.86 -7.09 -26.17
N ASP A 255 -3.96 -7.82 -26.84
CA ASP A 255 -3.08 -8.80 -26.18
C ASP A 255 -1.82 -8.17 -25.55
N ILE A 256 -1.99 -7.03 -24.87
CA ILE A 256 -0.87 -6.24 -24.32
C ILE A 256 -0.22 -6.96 -23.14
N GLU A 257 -1.00 -7.39 -22.15
CA GLU A 257 -0.48 -8.06 -20.93
C GLU A 257 0.37 -9.28 -21.32
N HIS A 258 -0.19 -10.15 -22.17
CA HIS A 258 0.47 -11.38 -22.59
C HIS A 258 1.73 -11.10 -23.40
N THR A 259 1.70 -10.13 -24.33
CA THR A 259 2.89 -9.78 -25.13
C THR A 259 3.98 -9.14 -24.27
N LEU A 260 3.65 -8.16 -23.44
CA LEU A 260 4.63 -7.48 -22.57
C LEU A 260 5.24 -8.43 -21.55
N SER A 261 4.44 -9.34 -20.98
CA SER A 261 4.95 -10.41 -20.11
C SER A 261 5.86 -11.37 -20.88
N SER A 262 5.47 -11.76 -22.09
CA SER A 262 6.24 -12.68 -22.94
C SER A 262 7.59 -12.12 -23.36
N LEU A 263 7.71 -10.82 -23.60
CA LEU A 263 9.00 -10.17 -23.89
C LEU A 263 10.03 -10.45 -22.78
N TYR A 264 9.63 -10.37 -21.51
CA TYR A 264 10.51 -10.71 -20.39
C TYR A 264 10.83 -12.20 -20.35
N TRP A 265 9.81 -13.06 -20.36
CA TRP A 265 9.99 -14.50 -20.23
C TRP A 265 10.69 -15.16 -21.42
N LEU A 266 10.73 -14.49 -22.57
CA LEU A 266 11.53 -14.93 -23.71
C LEU A 266 13.02 -14.93 -23.36
N PHE A 267 13.53 -13.93 -22.64
CA PHE A 267 14.97 -13.80 -22.37
C PHE A 267 15.35 -14.14 -20.91
N HIS A 268 14.40 -14.13 -19.98
CA HIS A 268 14.66 -14.40 -18.58
C HIS A 268 15.23 -15.80 -18.35
N ASN A 269 16.31 -15.88 -17.57
CA ASN A 269 17.05 -17.11 -17.25
C ASN A 269 17.48 -17.93 -18.49
N CYS A 270 17.67 -17.31 -19.65
CA CYS A 270 18.04 -17.99 -20.89
C CYS A 270 19.21 -17.29 -21.59
N PRO A 271 20.45 -17.51 -21.13
CA PRO A 271 21.64 -16.85 -21.65
C PRO A 271 21.82 -17.03 -23.16
N ALA A 272 21.59 -18.24 -23.70
CA ALA A 272 21.70 -18.51 -25.14
C ALA A 272 20.78 -17.60 -25.98
N ARG A 273 19.51 -17.46 -25.59
CA ARG A 273 18.58 -16.57 -26.31
C ARG A 273 18.95 -15.10 -26.18
N HIS A 274 19.56 -14.72 -25.06
CA HIS A 274 20.08 -13.37 -24.88
C HIS A 274 21.31 -13.12 -25.77
N GLU A 275 22.22 -14.08 -25.87
CA GLU A 275 23.36 -14.05 -26.79
C GLU A 275 22.92 -13.96 -28.25
N ASP A 276 21.96 -14.79 -28.67
CA ASP A 276 21.35 -14.74 -30.00
C ASP A 276 20.74 -13.36 -30.29
N PHE A 277 19.99 -12.80 -29.33
CA PHE A 277 19.39 -11.48 -29.45
C PHE A 277 20.44 -10.38 -29.61
N VAL A 278 21.49 -10.39 -28.78
CA VAL A 278 22.59 -9.42 -28.87
C VAL A 278 23.32 -9.56 -30.21
N THR A 279 23.60 -10.78 -30.65
CA THR A 279 24.29 -11.06 -31.91
C THR A 279 23.49 -10.57 -33.12
N ALA A 280 22.18 -10.81 -33.12
CA ALA A 280 21.28 -10.37 -34.18
C ALA A 280 21.09 -8.86 -34.24
N THR A 281 21.07 -8.18 -33.10
CA THR A 281 20.52 -6.83 -32.99
C THR A 281 21.53 -5.78 -32.51
N GLY A 282 22.67 -6.20 -31.97
CA GLY A 282 23.63 -5.36 -31.26
C GLY A 282 23.12 -4.83 -29.91
N CYS A 283 21.90 -5.19 -29.48
CA CYS A 283 21.27 -4.65 -28.30
C CYS A 283 21.40 -5.59 -27.09
N SER A 284 22.06 -5.13 -26.02
CA SER A 284 22.20 -5.85 -24.74
C SER A 284 21.23 -5.38 -23.66
N THR A 285 20.26 -4.53 -24.00
CA THR A 285 19.30 -4.01 -23.03
C THR A 285 18.27 -5.07 -22.67
N VAL A 286 18.17 -5.39 -21.38
CA VAL A 286 17.23 -6.41 -20.87
C VAL A 286 15.76 -5.96 -20.89
N MET A 287 14.85 -6.91 -21.07
CA MET A 287 13.41 -6.68 -20.95
C MET A 287 12.99 -6.55 -19.47
N LEU A 288 11.93 -5.78 -19.19
CA LEU A 288 11.41 -5.60 -17.83
C LEU A 288 10.22 -6.53 -17.59
N LYS A 289 10.10 -7.05 -16.36
CA LYS A 289 9.02 -7.95 -15.95
C LYS A 289 7.71 -7.16 -15.80
N PHE A 290 6.67 -7.60 -16.50
CA PHE A 290 5.32 -7.07 -16.33
C PHE A 290 4.73 -7.46 -14.96
N CYS A 291 4.15 -6.50 -14.24
CA CYS A 291 3.48 -6.71 -12.95
C CYS A 291 1.96 -6.86 -13.15
N GLY A 292 1.45 -8.09 -12.99
CA GLY A 292 0.03 -8.41 -13.20
C GLY A 292 -0.94 -7.85 -12.16
N HIS A 293 -0.45 -7.44 -10.98
CA HIS A 293 -1.26 -6.89 -9.90
C HIS A 293 -1.19 -5.35 -9.81
N ARG A 294 -0.20 -4.72 -10.46
CA ARG A 294 0.02 -3.26 -10.44
C ARG A 294 0.15 -2.71 -11.84
N TRP A 295 -0.96 -2.71 -12.57
CA TRP A 295 -0.95 -2.48 -14.02
C TRP A 295 -0.37 -1.14 -14.47
N ILE A 296 -0.56 -0.10 -13.67
CA ILE A 296 -0.13 1.27 -14.02
C ILE A 296 1.37 1.46 -13.75
N GLU A 297 1.97 0.66 -12.86
CA GLU A 297 3.43 0.68 -12.67
C GLU A 297 4.18 0.13 -13.93
N ASN A 298 3.47 -0.52 -14.85
CA ASN A 298 4.02 -0.99 -16.13
C ASN A 298 4.23 0.12 -17.18
N VAL A 299 4.20 1.41 -16.81
CA VAL A 299 4.68 2.50 -17.68
C VAL A 299 6.12 2.23 -18.14
N SER A 300 7.02 1.87 -17.21
CA SER A 300 8.41 1.57 -17.53
C SER A 300 8.56 0.32 -18.42
N VAL A 301 7.72 -0.69 -18.21
CA VAL A 301 7.70 -1.93 -19.01
C VAL A 301 7.25 -1.64 -20.43
N SER A 302 6.19 -0.85 -20.60
CA SER A 302 5.69 -0.45 -21.92
C SER A 302 6.67 0.49 -22.63
N ASP A 303 7.32 1.43 -21.93
CA ASP A 303 8.41 2.24 -22.51
C ASP A 303 9.57 1.38 -23.02
N ARG A 304 10.00 0.41 -22.19
CA ARG A 304 11.08 -0.52 -22.56
C ARG A 304 10.68 -1.34 -23.79
N ALA A 305 9.46 -1.85 -23.82
CA ALA A 305 8.94 -2.60 -24.95
C ALA A 305 8.90 -1.76 -26.23
N LEU A 306 8.36 -0.53 -26.17
CA LEU A 306 8.32 0.40 -27.30
C LEU A 306 9.73 0.71 -27.82
N LYS A 307 10.69 0.98 -26.93
CA LYS A 307 12.09 1.24 -27.29
C LYS A 307 12.76 0.04 -27.95
N LEU A 308 12.50 -1.17 -27.44
CA LEU A 308 13.16 -2.39 -27.90
C LEU A 308 12.44 -3.09 -29.05
N TRP A 309 11.23 -2.65 -29.41
CA TRP A 309 10.42 -3.32 -30.43
C TRP A 309 11.11 -3.51 -31.78
N PRO A 310 11.84 -2.51 -32.35
CA PRO A 310 12.54 -2.71 -33.62
C PRO A 310 13.57 -3.85 -33.58
N TYR A 311 14.30 -3.97 -32.47
CA TYR A 311 15.27 -5.05 -32.27
C TYR A 311 14.57 -6.40 -32.10
N VAL A 312 13.43 -6.43 -31.39
CA VAL A 312 12.59 -7.63 -31.25
C VAL A 312 12.08 -8.09 -32.61
N THR A 313 11.63 -7.17 -33.47
CA THR A 313 11.19 -7.54 -34.82
C THR A 313 12.32 -8.11 -35.66
N THR A 314 13.53 -7.54 -35.59
CA THR A 314 14.73 -8.10 -36.25
C THR A 314 15.04 -9.51 -35.75
N TYR A 315 15.04 -9.73 -34.44
CA TYR A 315 15.26 -11.05 -33.85
C TYR A 315 14.22 -12.08 -34.32
N VAL A 316 12.92 -11.72 -34.29
CA VAL A 316 11.84 -12.59 -34.78
C VAL A 316 12.00 -12.91 -36.27
N GLU A 317 12.42 -11.94 -37.09
CA GLU A 317 12.66 -12.16 -38.52
C GLU A 317 13.83 -13.09 -38.79
N MET A 318 14.95 -12.95 -38.07
CA MET A 318 16.11 -13.84 -38.22
C MET A 318 15.76 -15.28 -37.81
N VAL A 319 15.00 -15.47 -36.73
CA VAL A 319 14.47 -16.80 -36.36
C VAL A 319 13.56 -17.35 -37.46
N ARG A 320 12.67 -16.53 -38.04
CA ARG A 320 11.78 -16.95 -39.14
C ARG A 320 12.52 -17.36 -40.41
N LYS A 321 13.65 -16.71 -40.71
CA LYS A 321 14.51 -17.03 -41.87
C LYS A 321 15.36 -18.29 -41.65
N GLY A 322 15.46 -18.77 -40.41
CA GLY A 322 16.32 -19.88 -40.03
C GLY A 322 17.77 -19.46 -39.71
N ASP A 323 18.03 -18.15 -39.64
CA ASP A 323 19.36 -17.59 -39.30
C ASP A 323 19.68 -17.76 -37.81
N LEU A 324 18.65 -17.94 -36.97
CA LEU A 324 18.77 -18.23 -35.54
C LEU A 324 17.91 -19.42 -35.13
N PRO A 325 18.27 -20.13 -34.03
CA PRO A 325 17.46 -21.22 -33.50
C PRO A 325 16.04 -20.78 -33.12
N ASP A 326 15.02 -21.57 -33.48
CA ASP A 326 13.65 -21.35 -33.01
C ASP A 326 13.54 -21.70 -31.51
N PRO A 327 13.17 -20.73 -30.63
CA PRO A 327 13.01 -20.98 -29.21
C PRO A 327 11.96 -22.05 -28.84
N LYS A 328 10.95 -22.29 -29.70
CA LYS A 328 9.83 -23.23 -29.48
C LYS A 328 9.13 -23.08 -28.12
N VAL A 329 9.04 -21.84 -27.62
CA VAL A 329 8.37 -21.50 -26.36
C VAL A 329 7.17 -20.59 -26.56
N LYS A 330 6.19 -20.68 -25.66
CA LYS A 330 4.96 -19.88 -25.70
C LYS A 330 5.24 -18.37 -25.76
N SER A 331 6.26 -17.90 -25.04
CA SER A 331 6.66 -16.48 -25.05
C SER A 331 7.14 -16.00 -26.41
N PHE A 332 7.87 -16.84 -27.15
CA PHE A 332 8.29 -16.52 -28.52
C PHE A 332 7.09 -16.46 -29.46
N GLU A 333 6.19 -17.45 -29.40
CA GLU A 333 4.99 -17.46 -30.24
C GLU A 333 4.08 -16.25 -29.98
N ALA A 334 3.94 -15.83 -28.73
CA ALA A 334 3.22 -14.61 -28.37
C ALA A 334 3.84 -13.37 -29.05
N VAL A 335 5.15 -13.16 -28.87
CA VAL A 335 5.88 -12.02 -29.45
C VAL A 335 5.83 -12.06 -30.98
N LYS A 336 6.02 -13.24 -31.57
CA LYS A 336 5.95 -13.48 -33.02
C LYS A 336 4.57 -13.24 -33.60
N ASN A 337 3.50 -13.51 -32.87
CA ASN A 337 2.13 -13.20 -33.31
C ASN A 337 1.86 -11.70 -33.24
N SER A 338 2.25 -11.04 -32.15
CA SER A 338 2.13 -9.59 -31.99
C SER A 338 2.98 -8.81 -33.00
N SER A 339 4.11 -9.36 -33.45
CA SER A 339 4.92 -8.78 -34.52
C SER A 339 4.24 -8.77 -35.90
N LYS A 340 3.14 -9.52 -36.08
CA LYS A 340 2.33 -9.51 -37.31
C LYS A 340 1.20 -8.48 -37.25
N ASP A 341 0.84 -8.00 -36.07
CA ASP A 341 -0.22 -7.01 -35.90
C ASP A 341 0.34 -5.59 -36.14
N PRO A 342 -0.02 -4.91 -37.25
CA PRO A 342 0.48 -3.57 -37.53
C PRO A 342 0.01 -2.54 -36.49
N LEU A 343 -1.05 -2.84 -35.71
CA LEU A 343 -1.58 -1.96 -34.67
C LEU A 343 -1.01 -2.23 -33.27
N PHE A 344 -0.15 -3.25 -33.09
CA PHE A 344 0.37 -3.58 -31.76
C PHE A 344 1.08 -2.38 -31.11
N ILE A 345 1.93 -1.68 -31.86
CA ILE A 345 2.67 -0.52 -31.33
C ILE A 345 1.75 0.65 -30.97
N PRO A 346 0.82 1.10 -31.84
CA PRO A 346 -0.21 2.06 -31.46
C PRO A 346 -0.98 1.65 -30.19
N LYS A 347 -1.37 0.37 -30.04
CA LYS A 347 -2.07 -0.13 -28.84
C LYS A 347 -1.22 0.04 -27.57
N VAL A 348 0.06 -0.32 -27.61
CA VAL A 348 0.99 -0.13 -26.49
C VAL A 348 1.22 1.35 -26.19
N MET A 349 1.28 2.22 -27.21
CA MET A 349 1.39 3.67 -27.03
C MET A 349 0.14 4.27 -26.36
N ILE A 350 -1.07 3.81 -26.71
CA ILE A 350 -2.31 4.24 -26.04
C ILE A 350 -2.32 3.77 -24.59
N PHE A 351 -2.01 2.50 -24.34
CA PHE A 351 -1.86 1.95 -22.99
C PHE A 351 -0.91 2.79 -22.14
N ASN A 352 0.27 3.11 -22.67
CA ASN A 352 1.29 3.91 -21.99
C ASN A 352 0.81 5.34 -21.78
N SER A 353 0.17 5.97 -22.77
CA SER A 353 -0.38 7.34 -22.65
C SER A 353 -1.40 7.45 -21.52
N ILE A 354 -2.34 6.51 -21.42
CA ILE A 354 -3.36 6.50 -20.37
C ILE A 354 -2.71 6.19 -19.02
N ALA A 355 -1.79 5.21 -18.96
CA ALA A 355 -1.09 4.88 -17.73
C ALA A 355 -0.27 6.06 -17.18
N ARG A 356 0.38 6.84 -18.05
CA ARG A 356 1.14 8.04 -17.68
C ARG A 356 0.27 9.17 -17.15
N GLU A 357 -0.97 9.28 -17.59
CA GLU A 357 -1.92 10.26 -17.06
C GLU A 357 -2.34 9.90 -15.63
N ILE A 358 -2.42 8.61 -15.32
CA ILE A 358 -2.85 8.11 -14.01
C ILE A 358 -1.68 7.97 -13.02
N ALA A 359 -0.47 7.69 -13.50
CA ALA A 359 0.69 7.40 -12.66
C ALA A 359 1.03 8.50 -11.62
N PRO A 360 0.96 9.82 -11.92
CA PRO A 360 1.22 10.86 -10.93
C PRO A 360 0.29 10.78 -9.71
N PHE A 361 -1.00 10.47 -9.94
CA PHE A 361 -1.95 10.26 -8.85
C PHE A 361 -1.52 9.07 -7.99
N LEU A 362 -1.10 7.95 -8.57
CA LEU A 362 -0.66 6.81 -7.78
C LEU A 362 0.56 7.13 -6.91
N THR A 363 1.59 7.75 -7.50
CA THR A 363 2.80 8.14 -6.79
C THR A 363 2.49 9.08 -5.62
N LEU A 364 1.61 10.06 -5.84
CA LEU A 364 1.21 11.02 -4.82
C LEU A 364 0.52 10.36 -3.63
N TYR A 365 -0.32 9.34 -3.86
CA TYR A 365 -1.10 8.67 -2.80
C TYR A 365 -0.42 7.42 -2.20
N GLN A 366 0.82 7.11 -2.61
CA GLN A 366 1.67 6.07 -2.02
C GLN A 366 2.54 6.57 -0.86
N THR A 367 2.44 7.86 -0.51
CA THR A 367 3.19 8.49 0.58
C THR A 367 2.59 8.20 1.96
N ASP A 368 3.39 8.38 3.01
CA ASP A 368 2.94 8.31 4.42
C ASP A 368 2.28 9.60 4.91
N LYS A 369 2.31 10.68 4.12
CA LYS A 369 1.67 11.96 4.45
C LYS A 369 0.13 11.85 4.55
N PRO A 370 -0.54 12.73 5.30
CA PRO A 370 -2.00 12.72 5.45
C PRO A 370 -2.71 13.25 4.19
N MET A 371 -2.83 12.40 3.16
CA MET A 371 -3.32 12.83 1.83
C MET A 371 -4.85 12.88 1.66
N LEU A 372 -5.64 12.45 2.65
CA LEU A 372 -7.10 12.41 2.55
C LEU A 372 -7.78 13.77 2.21
N PRO A 373 -7.32 14.92 2.74
CA PRO A 373 -7.89 16.23 2.38
C PRO A 373 -7.83 16.54 0.88
N PHE A 374 -6.80 16.05 0.18
CA PHE A 374 -6.54 16.35 -1.23
C PHE A 374 -7.25 15.36 -2.18
N LEU A 375 -7.64 14.18 -1.68
CA LEU A 375 -8.14 13.05 -2.47
C LEU A 375 -9.35 13.39 -3.33
N GLY A 376 -10.26 14.21 -2.81
CA GLY A 376 -11.46 14.62 -3.54
C GLY A 376 -11.15 15.40 -4.81
N GLU A 377 -10.28 16.40 -4.71
CA GLU A 377 -9.93 17.28 -5.82
C GLU A 377 -9.03 16.57 -6.83
N ASP A 378 -8.01 15.84 -6.36
CA ASP A 378 -7.09 15.14 -7.25
C ASP A 378 -7.81 14.06 -8.08
N MET A 379 -8.77 13.35 -7.47
CA MET A 379 -9.61 12.38 -8.18
C MET A 379 -10.53 13.08 -9.20
N PHE A 380 -11.06 14.26 -8.87
CA PHE A 380 -11.84 15.06 -9.82
C PHE A 380 -11.01 15.45 -11.04
N GLN A 381 -9.79 15.95 -10.84
CA GLN A 381 -8.90 16.33 -11.93
C GLN A 381 -8.51 15.12 -12.79
N LEU A 382 -8.16 13.99 -12.16
CA LEU A 382 -7.85 12.74 -12.85
C LEU A 382 -9.02 12.27 -13.73
N MET A 383 -10.21 12.17 -13.16
CA MET A 383 -11.40 11.72 -13.88
C MET A 383 -11.78 12.69 -15.00
N LYS A 384 -11.69 14.00 -14.76
CA LYS A 384 -12.00 15.03 -15.76
C LYS A 384 -11.00 15.01 -16.92
N GLY A 385 -9.71 14.81 -16.66
CA GLY A 385 -8.67 14.64 -17.67
C GLY A 385 -8.96 13.44 -18.58
N LEU A 386 -9.23 12.28 -17.98
CA LEU A 386 -9.56 11.05 -18.70
C LEU A 386 -10.83 11.20 -19.53
N MET A 387 -11.90 11.80 -18.96
CA MET A 387 -13.13 12.12 -19.71
C MET A 387 -12.84 13.04 -20.90
N GLY A 388 -11.93 14.00 -20.73
CA GLY A 388 -11.48 14.92 -21.77
C GLY A 388 -10.94 14.23 -23.02
N ARG A 389 -10.59 12.94 -22.97
CA ARG A 389 -10.16 12.17 -24.16
C ARG A 389 -11.29 11.90 -25.14
N PHE A 390 -12.54 11.77 -24.68
CA PHE A 390 -13.67 11.37 -25.53
C PHE A 390 -14.96 12.18 -25.31
N CYS A 391 -15.13 12.90 -24.21
CA CYS A 391 -16.29 13.77 -23.97
C CYS A 391 -16.13 15.15 -24.63
N LYS A 392 -17.25 15.75 -25.03
CA LYS A 392 -17.31 17.16 -25.45
C LYS A 392 -16.94 18.07 -24.28
N GLU A 393 -16.43 19.28 -24.58
CA GLU A 393 -15.99 20.21 -23.53
C GLU A 393 -17.13 20.75 -22.66
N LYS A 394 -18.31 21.00 -23.26
CA LYS A 394 -19.44 21.65 -22.57
C LYS A 394 -19.87 20.88 -21.31
N PRO A 395 -20.17 19.56 -21.36
CA PRO A 395 -20.48 18.78 -20.16
C PRO A 395 -19.39 18.82 -19.08
N LEU A 396 -18.11 18.85 -19.48
CA LEU A 396 -16.98 18.89 -18.53
C LEU A 396 -16.80 20.27 -17.88
N LYS A 397 -17.15 21.35 -18.58
CA LYS A 397 -17.16 22.72 -18.05
C LYS A 397 -18.32 22.93 -17.07
N GLU A 398 -19.48 22.33 -17.35
CA GLU A 398 -20.67 22.39 -16.50
C GLU A 398 -20.56 21.53 -15.21
N ALA A 399 -19.70 20.50 -15.23
CA ALA A 399 -19.38 19.68 -14.07
C ALA A 399 -18.45 20.42 -13.08
N THR A 400 -19.04 21.34 -12.31
CA THR A 400 -18.33 22.19 -11.33
C THR A 400 -18.08 21.53 -9.98
N SER A 401 -18.45 20.26 -9.79
CA SER A 401 -18.21 19.54 -8.54
C SER A 401 -17.94 18.05 -8.79
N ILE A 402 -17.29 17.41 -7.81
CA ILE A 402 -17.05 15.96 -7.77
C ILE A 402 -18.35 15.19 -8.04
N LEU A 403 -19.44 15.58 -7.36
CA LEU A 403 -20.72 14.88 -7.49
C LEU A 403 -21.28 15.00 -8.92
N LYS A 404 -21.23 16.19 -9.53
CA LYS A 404 -21.67 16.36 -10.93
C LYS A 404 -20.82 15.52 -11.89
N LEU A 405 -19.50 15.47 -11.68
CA LEU A 405 -18.59 14.67 -12.50
C LEU A 405 -18.90 13.17 -12.38
N LEU A 406 -19.16 12.68 -11.17
CA LEU A 406 -19.53 11.28 -10.91
C LEU A 406 -20.84 10.86 -11.59
N HIS A 407 -21.75 11.80 -11.86
CA HIS A 407 -23.05 11.53 -12.48
C HIS A 407 -23.09 11.77 -14.00
N ILE A 408 -21.95 12.11 -14.64
CA ILE A 408 -21.92 12.20 -16.10
C ILE A 408 -22.20 10.80 -16.69
N PRO A 409 -23.22 10.64 -17.54
CA PRO A 409 -23.56 9.35 -18.12
C PRO A 409 -22.56 8.98 -19.22
N LEU A 410 -21.52 8.22 -18.84
CA LEU A 410 -20.38 7.89 -19.71
C LEU A 410 -20.73 7.12 -20.99
N GLN A 411 -21.93 6.53 -21.07
CA GLN A 411 -22.38 5.78 -22.24
C GLN A 411 -23.22 6.62 -23.21
N ASP A 412 -23.62 7.84 -22.81
CA ASP A 412 -24.43 8.71 -23.66
C ASP A 412 -23.60 9.26 -24.82
N SER A 413 -23.85 8.72 -26.01
CA SER A 413 -23.17 9.10 -27.26
C SER A 413 -23.34 10.57 -27.63
N SER A 414 -24.42 11.23 -27.18
CA SER A 414 -24.65 12.64 -27.43
C SER A 414 -23.61 13.55 -26.75
N LEU A 415 -22.99 13.07 -25.67
CA LEU A 415 -21.95 13.78 -24.92
C LEU A 415 -20.55 13.55 -25.49
N HIS A 416 -20.40 12.63 -26.43
CA HIS A 416 -19.10 12.20 -26.94
C HIS A 416 -18.65 13.05 -28.13
N LYS A 417 -17.34 13.24 -28.24
CA LYS A 417 -16.70 13.77 -29.44
C LYS A 417 -16.98 12.83 -30.62
N ASP A 418 -16.86 13.38 -31.82
CA ASP A 418 -16.81 12.58 -33.04
C ASP A 418 -15.70 11.52 -32.96
N ALA A 419 -15.91 10.36 -33.57
CA ALA A 419 -14.99 9.23 -33.51
C ALA A 419 -13.58 9.57 -34.06
N THR A 420 -13.47 10.52 -34.98
CA THR A 420 -12.18 11.00 -35.49
C THR A 420 -11.40 11.84 -34.46
N LYS A 421 -12.11 12.43 -33.48
CA LYS A 421 -11.57 13.36 -32.46
C LYS A 421 -11.28 12.69 -31.11
N ILE A 422 -11.33 11.36 -31.03
CA ILE A 422 -10.92 10.62 -29.84
C ILE A 422 -9.41 10.78 -29.63
N ASN A 423 -9.01 11.17 -28.42
CA ASN A 423 -7.60 11.41 -28.10
C ASN A 423 -6.88 10.11 -27.71
N LEU A 424 -6.08 9.59 -28.64
CA LEU A 424 -5.21 8.42 -28.44
C LEU A 424 -3.92 8.71 -27.65
N GLY A 425 -3.58 9.99 -27.48
CA GLY A 425 -2.24 10.44 -27.10
C GLY A 425 -1.36 10.73 -28.32
N PHE A 426 -0.42 11.66 -28.16
CA PHE A 426 0.37 12.21 -29.28
C PHE A 426 1.12 11.13 -30.07
N SER A 427 1.93 10.30 -29.39
CA SER A 427 2.74 9.27 -30.04
C SER A 427 1.90 8.23 -30.80
N ALA A 428 0.77 7.82 -30.21
CA ALA A 428 -0.14 6.87 -30.84
C ALA A 428 -0.79 7.46 -32.10
N GLU A 429 -1.22 8.72 -32.06
CA GLU A 429 -1.80 9.40 -33.23
C GLU A 429 -0.78 9.58 -34.35
N THR A 430 0.46 9.98 -34.02
CA THR A 430 1.55 10.08 -35.00
C THR A 430 1.84 8.73 -35.66
N CYS A 431 1.98 7.67 -34.85
CA CYS A 431 2.24 6.32 -35.34
C CYS A 431 1.09 5.81 -36.23
N LEU A 432 -0.16 6.02 -35.81
CA LEU A 432 -1.34 5.61 -36.56
C LEU A 432 -1.43 6.34 -37.91
N ASN A 433 -1.15 7.65 -37.93
CA ASN A 433 -1.14 8.43 -39.18
C ASN A 433 -0.02 8.00 -40.13
N GLN A 434 1.16 7.66 -39.60
CA GLN A 434 2.23 7.09 -40.40
C GLN A 434 1.81 5.76 -41.05
N LEU A 435 1.24 4.83 -40.27
CA LEU A 435 0.78 3.54 -40.77
C LEU A 435 -0.30 3.66 -41.85
N LYS A 436 -1.20 4.66 -41.73
CA LYS A 436 -2.17 4.98 -42.78
C LYS A 436 -1.47 5.50 -44.05
N SER A 437 -0.52 6.42 -43.90
CA SER A 437 0.19 7.04 -45.04
C SER A 437 1.00 6.03 -45.86
N THR A 438 1.49 4.96 -45.21
CA THR A 438 2.22 3.88 -45.87
C THR A 438 1.31 2.74 -46.35
N ASN A 439 -0.01 2.88 -46.23
CA ASN A 439 -1.02 1.85 -46.55
C ASN A 439 -0.86 0.53 -45.75
N ASN A 440 -0.25 0.58 -44.56
CA ASN A 440 -0.11 -0.60 -43.70
C ASN A 440 -1.42 -0.94 -42.98
N ILE A 441 -2.32 0.04 -42.86
CA ILE A 441 -3.65 -0.12 -42.26
C ILE A 441 -4.69 0.69 -43.06
N SER A 442 -5.95 0.26 -42.98
CA SER A 442 -7.10 0.99 -43.53
C SER A 442 -7.62 2.07 -42.60
N GLU A 443 -8.38 3.03 -43.15
CA GLU A 443 -9.07 4.05 -42.34
C GLU A 443 -10.07 3.41 -41.35
N ARG A 444 -10.69 2.30 -41.76
CA ARG A 444 -11.58 1.51 -40.89
C ARG A 444 -10.85 1.00 -39.65
N GLN A 445 -9.68 0.38 -39.82
CA GLN A 445 -8.86 -0.12 -38.70
C GLN A 445 -8.42 1.01 -37.77
N ALA A 446 -8.07 2.18 -38.32
CA ALA A 446 -7.72 3.35 -37.52
C ALA A 446 -8.91 3.86 -36.69
N LEU A 447 -10.11 3.90 -37.28
CA LEU A 447 -11.34 4.30 -36.59
C LEU A 447 -11.74 3.28 -35.51
N GLU A 448 -11.62 1.98 -35.80
CA GLU A 448 -11.84 0.90 -34.84
C GLU A 448 -10.92 1.06 -33.62
N LEU A 449 -9.62 1.32 -33.82
CA LEU A 449 -8.68 1.57 -32.70
C LEU A 449 -9.08 2.79 -31.85
N LYS A 450 -9.59 3.86 -32.47
CA LYS A 450 -10.12 5.03 -31.74
C LYS A 450 -11.32 4.66 -30.87
N MET A 451 -12.21 3.82 -31.37
CA MET A 451 -13.37 3.34 -30.62
C MET A 451 -12.97 2.37 -29.49
N GLU A 452 -11.96 1.53 -29.72
CA GLU A 452 -11.38 0.67 -28.67
C GLU A 452 -10.73 1.52 -27.56
N CYS A 453 -9.96 2.55 -27.91
CA CYS A 453 -9.39 3.50 -26.94
C CYS A 453 -10.49 4.19 -26.12
N LYS A 454 -11.58 4.61 -26.76
CA LYS A 454 -12.73 5.19 -26.07
C LYS A 454 -13.35 4.19 -25.08
N THR A 455 -13.53 2.94 -25.51
CA THR A 455 -14.07 1.84 -24.67
C THR A 455 -13.18 1.57 -23.46
N PHE A 456 -11.86 1.57 -23.66
CA PHE A 456 -10.87 1.47 -22.58
C PHE A 456 -11.11 2.57 -21.54
N VAL A 457 -11.09 3.84 -21.95
CA VAL A 457 -11.21 4.98 -21.03
C VAL A 457 -12.58 5.03 -20.34
N ILE A 458 -13.67 4.75 -21.06
CA ILE A 458 -15.03 4.64 -20.48
C ILE A 458 -15.07 3.56 -19.40
N THR A 459 -14.45 2.41 -19.63
CA THR A 459 -14.44 1.31 -18.66
C THR A 459 -13.66 1.67 -17.39
N ILE A 460 -12.51 2.37 -17.53
CA ILE A 460 -11.78 2.92 -16.37
C ILE A 460 -12.70 3.82 -15.56
N LEU A 461 -13.29 4.82 -16.22
CA LEU A 461 -14.11 5.83 -15.57
C LEU A 461 -15.37 5.24 -14.94
N GLY A 462 -16.00 4.25 -15.56
CA GLY A 462 -17.15 3.54 -14.99
C GLY A 462 -16.77 2.81 -13.70
N LYS A 463 -15.57 2.22 -13.63
CA LYS A 463 -15.07 1.60 -12.38
C LYS A 463 -14.80 2.65 -11.31
N LEU A 464 -14.22 3.80 -11.68
CA LEU A 464 -13.97 4.90 -10.75
C LEU A 464 -15.28 5.52 -10.25
N GLN A 465 -16.25 5.81 -11.12
CA GLN A 465 -17.59 6.29 -10.76
C GLN A 465 -18.27 5.38 -9.74
N ASN A 466 -18.12 4.06 -9.88
CA ASN A 466 -18.79 3.10 -9.00
C ASN A 466 -18.06 2.84 -7.67
N LYS A 467 -16.72 2.88 -7.67
CA LYS A 467 -15.93 2.33 -6.55
C LYS A 467 -14.97 3.31 -5.90
N ALA A 468 -14.67 4.45 -6.53
CA ALA A 468 -13.67 5.37 -5.98
C ALA A 468 -14.12 5.93 -4.61
N PRO A 469 -13.18 6.21 -3.69
CA PRO A 469 -13.47 6.77 -2.37
C PRO A 469 -14.33 8.05 -2.39
N VAL A 470 -14.25 8.83 -3.48
CA VAL A 470 -15.05 10.05 -3.67
C VAL A 470 -16.56 9.81 -3.75
N ASN A 471 -17.04 8.57 -3.81
CA ASN A 471 -18.45 8.23 -3.62
C ASN A 471 -18.92 8.46 -2.17
N HIS A 472 -18.01 8.44 -1.21
CA HIS A 472 -18.30 8.73 0.19
C HIS A 472 -18.38 10.25 0.41
N GLN A 473 -19.49 10.73 0.98
CA GLN A 473 -19.68 12.16 1.27
C GLN A 473 -18.63 12.69 2.24
N LEU A 474 -18.20 11.85 3.20
CA LEU A 474 -17.13 12.18 4.14
C LEU A 474 -15.84 12.52 3.39
N VAL A 475 -15.40 11.68 2.45
CA VAL A 475 -14.21 11.93 1.61
C VAL A 475 -14.33 13.23 0.83
N ARG A 476 -15.49 13.49 0.21
CA ARG A 476 -15.71 14.76 -0.52
C ARG A 476 -15.70 15.99 0.40
N SER A 477 -16.06 15.83 1.67
CA SER A 477 -16.14 16.92 2.63
C SER A 477 -14.80 17.19 3.32
N MET A 478 -13.88 16.22 3.34
CA MET A 478 -12.50 16.39 3.84
C MET A 478 -11.68 17.43 3.08
N ARG A 479 -12.13 17.86 1.90
CA ARG A 479 -11.51 18.99 1.17
C ARG A 479 -11.44 20.28 1.99
N CYS A 480 -12.31 20.48 2.98
CA CYS A 480 -12.20 21.64 3.87
C CYS A 480 -10.92 21.64 4.71
N LEU A 481 -10.27 20.48 4.84
CA LEU A 481 -8.99 20.33 5.53
C LEU A 481 -7.78 20.61 4.61
N ASP A 482 -7.99 20.92 3.34
CA ASP A 482 -6.93 21.40 2.44
C ASP A 482 -6.57 22.85 2.78
N PRO A 483 -5.32 23.16 3.19
CA PRO A 483 -4.91 24.52 3.54
C PRO A 483 -5.20 25.56 2.46
N ARG A 484 -5.12 25.16 1.18
CA ARG A 484 -5.40 26.04 0.04
C ARG A 484 -6.87 26.41 -0.01
N CYS A 485 -7.75 25.44 0.27
CA CYS A 485 -9.20 25.68 0.33
C CYS A 485 -9.59 26.54 1.53
N MET A 486 -8.94 26.33 2.69
CA MET A 486 -9.17 27.17 3.88
C MET A 486 -8.83 28.64 3.60
N ALA A 487 -7.73 28.88 2.88
CA ALA A 487 -7.30 30.23 2.53
C ALA A 487 -8.12 30.86 1.37
N GLU A 488 -8.74 30.03 0.53
CA GLU A 488 -9.52 30.48 -0.63
C GLU A 488 -10.97 30.86 -0.26
N SER A 489 -11.69 30.01 0.48
CA SER A 489 -13.08 30.28 0.85
C SER A 489 -13.48 29.62 2.17
N LYS A 490 -13.64 30.47 3.19
CA LYS A 490 -14.17 30.11 4.51
C LYS A 490 -15.58 29.54 4.42
N GLU A 491 -16.46 30.11 3.61
CA GLU A 491 -17.86 29.71 3.49
C GLU A 491 -17.99 28.28 2.96
N VAL A 492 -17.20 27.94 1.92
CA VAL A 492 -17.16 26.59 1.34
C VAL A 492 -16.60 25.59 2.36
N CYS A 493 -15.52 25.95 3.06
CA CYS A 493 -14.91 25.11 4.08
C CYS A 493 -15.86 24.86 5.25
N LEU A 494 -16.56 25.88 5.76
CA LEU A 494 -17.55 25.72 6.83
C LEU A 494 -18.72 24.81 6.41
N ALA A 495 -19.23 24.97 5.19
CA ALA A 495 -20.29 24.11 4.68
C ALA A 495 -19.85 22.63 4.56
N GLN A 496 -18.59 22.39 4.23
CA GLN A 496 -17.98 21.06 4.17
C GLN A 496 -17.69 20.50 5.58
N MET A 497 -17.13 21.30 6.48
CA MET A 497 -16.90 20.93 7.88
C MET A 497 -18.20 20.54 8.57
N LYS A 498 -19.28 21.31 8.38
CA LYS A 498 -20.61 20.96 8.90
C LYS A 498 -21.07 19.57 8.43
N ARG A 499 -20.83 19.21 7.17
CA ARG A 499 -21.11 17.87 6.67
C ARG A 499 -20.25 16.81 7.34
N MET A 500 -18.95 17.07 7.54
CA MET A 500 -18.07 16.15 8.27
C MET A 500 -18.55 15.94 9.70
N LEU A 501 -18.92 17.00 10.41
CA LEU A 501 -19.44 16.92 11.77
C LEU A 501 -20.70 16.06 11.86
N HIS A 502 -21.64 16.17 10.91
CA HIS A 502 -22.79 15.25 10.88
C HIS A 502 -22.38 13.77 10.77
N HIS A 503 -21.32 13.44 10.02
CA HIS A 503 -20.79 12.06 9.96
C HIS A 503 -20.14 11.65 11.29
N LEU A 504 -19.38 12.55 11.93
CA LEU A 504 -18.70 12.27 13.19
C LEU A 504 -19.68 12.14 14.37
N VAL A 505 -20.71 12.99 14.44
CA VAL A 505 -21.81 12.91 15.41
C VAL A 505 -22.61 11.63 15.19
N GLY A 506 -23.00 11.34 13.95
CA GLY A 506 -23.73 10.11 13.62
C GLY A 506 -22.94 8.83 13.94
N ALA A 507 -21.62 8.91 14.00
CA ALA A 507 -20.74 7.82 14.39
C ALA A 507 -20.32 7.83 15.88
N ASN A 508 -20.85 8.78 16.65
CA ASN A 508 -20.59 8.99 18.08
C ASN A 508 -19.11 9.25 18.41
N HIS A 509 -18.39 9.93 17.51
CA HIS A 509 -17.00 10.38 17.73
C HIS A 509 -16.91 11.82 18.21
N VAL A 510 -17.96 12.61 17.99
CA VAL A 510 -18.07 14.02 18.39
C VAL A 510 -19.46 14.24 18.98
N GLU A 511 -19.55 14.96 20.10
CA GLU A 511 -20.83 15.33 20.69
C GLU A 511 -21.50 16.46 19.89
N GLU A 512 -22.81 16.40 19.74
CA GLU A 512 -23.58 17.42 19.01
C GLU A 512 -23.43 18.82 19.65
N SER A 513 -23.38 18.88 20.98
CA SER A 513 -23.16 20.13 21.75
C SER A 513 -21.85 20.84 21.44
N ALA A 514 -20.82 20.11 20.99
CA ALA A 514 -19.51 20.69 20.65
C ALA A 514 -19.46 21.25 19.23
N CYS A 515 -20.44 20.95 18.38
CA CYS A 515 -20.36 21.22 16.94
C CYS A 515 -20.37 22.71 16.60
N ASP A 516 -21.14 23.52 17.33
CA ASP A 516 -21.19 24.98 17.11
C ASP A 516 -19.86 25.65 17.48
N ASP A 517 -19.23 25.20 18.58
CA ASP A 517 -17.89 25.66 18.96
C ASP A 517 -16.82 25.25 17.95
N ILE A 518 -16.84 23.98 17.50
CA ILE A 518 -15.92 23.51 16.46
C ILE A 518 -16.08 24.33 15.17
N LEU A 519 -17.31 24.62 14.74
CA LEU A 519 -17.55 25.43 13.54
C LEU A 519 -17.08 26.87 13.71
N ARG A 520 -17.26 27.45 14.90
CA ARG A 520 -16.77 28.80 15.22
C ARG A 520 -15.25 28.84 15.18
N GLU A 521 -14.58 27.97 15.92
CA GLU A 521 -13.11 27.88 15.97
C GLU A 521 -12.50 27.58 14.61
N PHE A 522 -13.09 26.65 13.85
CA PHE A 522 -12.66 26.36 12.49
C PHE A 522 -12.84 27.57 11.56
N GLY A 523 -13.93 28.33 11.72
CA GLY A 523 -14.17 29.56 10.98
C GLY A 523 -13.12 30.65 11.28
N GLU A 524 -12.77 30.84 12.54
CA GLU A 524 -11.68 31.74 12.97
C GLU A 524 -10.33 31.26 12.39
N PHE A 525 -10.09 29.95 12.37
CA PHE A 525 -8.90 29.37 11.75
C PHE A 525 -8.83 29.59 10.24
N CYS A 526 -9.96 29.51 9.52
CA CYS A 526 -10.02 29.86 8.10
C CYS A 526 -9.70 31.35 7.86
N ASP A 527 -10.19 32.26 8.72
CA ASP A 527 -9.84 33.69 8.63
C ASP A 527 -8.33 33.89 8.79
N PHE A 528 -7.72 33.19 9.74
CA PHE A 528 -6.26 33.17 9.91
C PHE A 528 -5.56 32.62 8.67
N ALA A 529 -5.97 31.46 8.17
CA ALA A 529 -5.39 30.81 6.99
C ALA A 529 -5.44 31.71 5.75
N ALA A 530 -6.53 32.45 5.55
CA ALA A 530 -6.70 33.38 4.44
C ALA A 530 -5.65 34.51 4.43
N LEU A 531 -5.08 34.86 5.58
CA LEU A 531 -4.02 35.87 5.69
C LEU A 531 -2.61 35.30 5.46
N GLN A 532 -2.44 33.98 5.44
CA GLN A 532 -1.14 33.32 5.32
C GLN A 532 -0.85 32.88 3.88
N VAL A 533 0.28 33.34 3.33
CA VAL A 533 0.75 32.91 1.99
C VAL A 533 1.05 31.40 1.99
N SER A 534 1.61 30.87 3.09
CA SER A 534 1.96 29.46 3.21
C SER A 534 0.77 28.51 3.06
N PHE A 535 -0.45 28.94 3.39
CA PHE A 535 -1.65 28.15 3.19
C PHE A 535 -2.09 28.15 1.72
N ARG A 536 -1.99 29.29 1.04
CA ARG A 536 -2.35 29.43 -0.39
C ARG A 536 -1.41 28.65 -1.31
N GLU A 537 -0.13 28.60 -0.94
CA GLU A 537 0.93 27.92 -1.69
C GLU A 537 1.28 26.55 -1.11
N PHE A 538 0.41 25.99 -0.25
CA PHE A 538 0.68 24.73 0.42
C PHE A 538 0.90 23.59 -0.57
N ASP A 539 2.02 22.90 -0.43
CA ASP A 539 2.38 21.70 -1.21
C ASP A 539 2.29 20.45 -0.32
N PRO A 540 1.34 19.53 -0.58
CA PRO A 540 1.08 18.34 0.23
C PRO A 540 2.26 17.44 0.54
#